data_AF-A0AAN8P1D2-F1
#
_entry.id   AF-A0AAN8P1D2-F1
#
_cell.length_a   1.000
_cell.length_b   1.000
_cell.length_c   1.000
_cell.angle_alpha   90.00
_cell.angle_beta   90.00
_cell.angle_gamma   90.00
#
_symmetry.space_group_name_H-M   'P 1'
#
loop_
_entity.id
_entity.type
_entity.pdbx_description
1 polymer ?
#
loop_
_entity_poly.entity_id
_entity_poly.type
_entity_poly.pdbx_seq_one_letter_code
_entity_poly.pdbx_strand_id
1 'polypeptide(L)'
;MSGTTPNQTETGSSTLATSRRYRTSSSSYSTPNEPIIHEVTVFDHISSQWPSKNSSQHNQSRKAHRNGIKKPKTFRYPSLKGTDPKFKRNHKHALHGTAKALKEFKAGLRETA
;
A
#
# COMPACT_ATOMS: atom_id res chain seq x y z
N MET A 1 3.71 28.49 -22.38
CA MET A 1 2.47 28.97 -21.75
C MET A 1 1.89 27.82 -20.95
N SER A 2 1.88 27.97 -19.62
CA SER A 2 1.42 27.01 -18.62
C SER A 2 -0.10 27.03 -18.48
N GLY A 3 -0.74 25.86 -18.38
CA GLY A 3 -2.15 25.73 -18.03
C GLY A 3 -2.33 24.68 -16.94
N THR A 4 -2.59 25.14 -15.73
CA THR A 4 -2.87 24.38 -14.51
C THR A 4 -4.35 23.96 -14.48
N THR A 5 -4.65 22.70 -14.16
CA THR A 5 -6.02 22.23 -13.85
C THR A 5 -6.36 22.50 -12.38
N PRO A 6 -7.51 23.14 -12.05
CA PRO A 6 -7.91 23.37 -10.68
C PRO A 6 -8.63 22.16 -10.06
N ASN A 7 -8.32 21.94 -8.78
CA ASN A 7 -8.98 21.03 -7.84
C ASN A 7 -10.27 21.68 -7.33
N GLN A 8 -11.40 20.96 -7.28
CA GLN A 8 -12.57 21.38 -6.53
C GLN A 8 -13.03 20.25 -5.60
N THR A 9 -12.81 20.50 -4.32
CA THR A 9 -13.49 19.87 -3.19
C THR A 9 -14.79 20.64 -2.92
N GLU A 10 -15.93 19.96 -2.94
CA GLU A 10 -17.16 20.50 -2.35
C GLU A 10 -17.74 19.51 -1.33
N THR A 11 -17.64 19.90 -0.08
CA THR A 11 -18.38 19.37 1.06
C THR A 11 -19.75 20.06 1.10
N GLY A 12 -20.84 19.30 1.06
CA GLY A 12 -22.19 19.80 1.28
C GLY A 12 -22.96 18.85 2.19
N SER A 13 -22.98 19.16 3.49
CA SER A 13 -23.87 18.54 4.48
C SER A 13 -25.25 19.20 4.43
N SER A 14 -26.33 18.41 4.42
CA SER A 14 -27.68 18.89 4.70
C SER A 14 -28.52 17.81 5.39
N THR A 15 -29.25 18.22 6.42
CA THR A 15 -29.82 17.44 7.53
C THR A 15 -31.34 17.25 7.45
N LEU A 16 -31.78 16.03 7.82
CA LEU A 16 -33.00 15.64 8.58
C LEU A 16 -34.42 15.87 7.98
N ALA A 17 -35.23 14.79 7.87
CA ALA A 17 -36.30 14.48 8.85
C ALA A 17 -37.21 13.32 8.41
N THR A 18 -37.54 12.51 9.41
CA THR A 18 -38.35 11.27 9.46
C THR A 18 -39.81 11.44 9.02
N SER A 19 -40.41 10.39 8.42
CA SER A 19 -41.84 10.14 8.57
C SER A 19 -42.15 8.66 8.78
N ARG A 20 -42.62 8.36 10.00
CA ARG A 20 -43.21 7.08 10.44
C ARG A 20 -44.59 6.93 9.82
N ARG A 21 -44.90 5.77 9.24
CA ARG A 21 -46.29 5.32 9.07
C ARG A 21 -46.52 4.08 9.91
N TYR A 22 -47.40 4.18 10.90
CA TYR A 22 -47.93 3.04 11.63
C TYR A 22 -49.33 2.68 11.13
N ARG A 23 -49.50 1.36 10.94
CA ARG A 23 -50.62 0.51 11.37
C ARG A 23 -52.00 0.73 10.74
N THR A 24 -52.47 -0.31 10.04
CA THR A 24 -53.86 -0.78 10.18
C THR A 24 -53.87 -2.31 10.19
N SER A 25 -54.51 -2.86 11.21
CA SER A 25 -54.72 -4.29 11.48
C SER A 25 -56.22 -4.58 11.38
N SER A 26 -56.62 -5.65 10.69
CA SER A 26 -57.91 -6.34 10.89
C SER A 26 -57.82 -7.73 10.22
N SER A 27 -57.86 -8.83 10.99
CA SER A 27 -59.09 -9.58 11.35
C SER A 27 -59.45 -10.55 10.21
N SER A 28 -59.66 -11.85 10.37
CA SER A 28 -59.82 -12.75 11.52
C SER A 28 -59.98 -14.20 10.97
N TYR A 29 -59.90 -15.19 11.87
CA TYR A 29 -60.34 -16.60 11.74
C TYR A 29 -59.36 -17.67 11.21
N SER A 30 -58.72 -18.32 12.18
CA SER A 30 -58.57 -19.77 12.38
C SER A 30 -58.69 -20.71 11.16
N THR A 31 -57.54 -21.19 10.68
CA THR A 31 -57.39 -22.53 10.08
C THR A 31 -56.49 -23.36 11.01
N PRO A 32 -56.94 -24.51 11.54
CA PRO A 32 -56.10 -25.36 12.37
C PRO A 32 -55.21 -26.28 11.53
N ASN A 33 -53.96 -26.45 11.99
CA ASN A 33 -53.04 -27.56 11.70
C ASN A 33 -52.67 -27.82 10.23
N GLU A 34 -51.69 -27.07 9.74
CA GLU A 34 -50.62 -27.68 8.93
C GLU A 34 -49.40 -27.80 9.87
N PRO A 35 -48.94 -29.02 10.22
CA PRO A 35 -47.65 -29.14 10.91
C PRO A 35 -46.59 -28.62 9.94
N ILE A 36 -46.05 -27.43 10.20
CA ILE A 36 -44.75 -27.06 9.65
C ILE A 36 -43.81 -28.08 10.24
N ILE A 37 -43.47 -29.07 9.42
CA ILE A 37 -42.35 -29.97 9.65
C ILE A 37 -41.14 -29.03 9.69
N HIS A 38 -40.83 -28.54 10.89
CA HIS A 38 -39.48 -28.17 11.23
C HIS A 38 -38.72 -29.49 11.24
N GLU A 39 -38.42 -29.98 10.03
CA GLU A 39 -37.31 -30.87 9.81
C GLU A 39 -36.09 -30.08 10.29
N VAL A 40 -35.84 -30.19 11.60
CA VAL A 40 -34.52 -30.03 12.16
C VAL A 40 -33.74 -31.19 11.55
N THR A 41 -33.43 -31.11 10.25
CA THR A 41 -32.39 -31.94 9.70
C THR A 41 -31.14 -31.41 10.37
N VAL A 42 -30.74 -32.14 11.39
CA VAL A 42 -29.39 -32.26 11.90
C VAL A 42 -28.52 -32.72 10.72
N PHE A 43 -28.36 -31.88 9.71
CA PHE A 43 -27.52 -32.12 8.55
C PHE A 43 -26.25 -31.30 8.78
N ASP A 44 -25.44 -31.89 9.64
CA ASP A 44 -24.00 -31.73 9.71
C ASP A 44 -23.47 -30.29 9.65
N HIS A 45 -23.35 -29.73 10.85
CA HIS A 45 -22.28 -28.81 11.25
C HIS A 45 -20.85 -29.40 11.08
N ILE A 46 -20.66 -30.47 10.30
CA ILE A 46 -19.37 -31.13 10.08
C ILE A 46 -19.24 -31.54 8.60
N SER A 47 -19.05 -30.57 7.73
CA SER A 47 -17.99 -30.72 6.74
C SER A 47 -16.83 -29.89 7.27
N SER A 48 -16.06 -30.41 8.23
CA SER A 48 -14.84 -31.14 7.87
C SER A 48 -14.40 -30.71 6.47
N GLN A 49 -13.79 -29.53 6.44
CA GLN A 49 -13.21 -28.91 5.26
C GLN A 49 -12.54 -30.01 4.42
N TRP A 50 -13.10 -30.32 3.25
CA TRP A 50 -12.48 -31.25 2.32
C TRP A 50 -11.00 -30.87 2.18
N PRO A 51 -10.04 -31.76 2.49
CA PRO A 51 -8.63 -31.39 2.62
C PRO A 51 -8.09 -30.94 1.26
N SER A 52 -8.07 -29.63 1.06
CA SER A 52 -7.42 -28.99 -0.07
C SER A 52 -5.92 -28.89 0.21
N LYS A 53 -5.10 -28.73 -0.82
CA LYS A 53 -3.65 -28.60 -0.61
C LYS A 53 -3.35 -27.23 0.00
N ASN A 54 -2.95 -27.22 1.27
CA ASN A 54 -2.73 -26.00 2.06
C ASN A 54 -1.56 -25.12 1.57
N SER A 55 -0.60 -25.68 0.82
CA SER A 55 0.55 -24.95 0.27
C SER A 55 1.21 -25.66 -0.92
N SER A 56 1.74 -24.90 -1.87
CA SER A 56 2.51 -25.41 -3.02
C SER A 56 3.49 -24.39 -3.59
N GLN A 57 4.75 -24.80 -3.79
CA GLN A 57 5.78 -24.01 -4.48
C GLN A 57 6.09 -24.53 -5.90
N HIS A 58 5.31 -25.50 -6.40
CA HIS A 58 5.61 -26.27 -7.62
C HIS A 58 5.83 -25.41 -8.90
N ASN A 59 5.14 -24.27 -9.03
CA ASN A 59 5.28 -23.39 -10.20
C ASN A 59 6.02 -22.07 -9.91
N GLN A 60 6.55 -21.88 -8.70
CA GLN A 60 7.15 -20.59 -8.34
C GLN A 60 8.50 -20.40 -9.05
N SER A 61 9.35 -21.42 -9.04
CA SER A 61 10.65 -21.38 -9.72
C SER A 61 10.51 -21.17 -11.23
N ARG A 62 9.57 -21.88 -11.88
CA ARG A 62 9.34 -21.75 -13.33
C ARG A 62 8.90 -20.35 -13.72
N LYS A 63 8.02 -19.71 -12.94
CA LYS A 63 7.61 -18.31 -13.15
C LYS A 63 8.76 -17.34 -12.92
N ALA A 64 9.55 -17.52 -11.86
CA ALA A 64 10.71 -16.67 -11.56
C ALA A 64 11.76 -16.72 -12.68
N HIS A 65 12.00 -17.90 -13.26
CA HIS A 65 12.96 -18.08 -14.34
C HIS A 65 12.43 -17.69 -15.73
N ARG A 66 11.11 -17.58 -15.94
CA ARG A 66 10.53 -17.11 -17.22
C ARG A 66 11.07 -15.74 -17.62
N ASN A 67 11.21 -14.81 -16.67
CA ASN A 67 11.80 -13.48 -16.88
C ASN A 67 13.30 -13.43 -16.52
N GLY A 68 13.83 -14.53 -15.98
CA GLY A 68 15.17 -14.66 -15.44
C GLY A 68 15.35 -13.93 -14.09
N ILE A 69 15.98 -14.61 -13.13
CA ILE A 69 16.36 -14.00 -11.85
C ILE A 69 17.61 -13.14 -12.09
N LYS A 70 17.42 -11.83 -12.26
CA LYS A 70 18.51 -10.89 -12.51
C LYS A 70 19.19 -10.49 -11.20
N LYS A 71 20.52 -10.43 -11.21
CA LYS A 71 21.31 -9.86 -10.11
C LYS A 71 21.04 -8.35 -10.00
N PRO A 72 21.08 -7.77 -8.79
CA PRO A 72 21.00 -6.32 -8.64
C PRO A 72 22.14 -5.65 -9.41
N LYS A 73 21.86 -4.51 -10.04
CA LYS A 73 22.88 -3.76 -10.78
C LYS A 73 23.89 -3.18 -9.79
N THR A 74 25.17 -3.45 -10.02
CA THR A 74 26.27 -2.82 -9.31
C THR A 74 26.76 -1.61 -10.10
N PHE A 75 27.03 -0.51 -9.39
CA PHE A 75 27.60 0.72 -9.98
C PHE A 75 29.02 0.90 -9.44
N ARG A 76 29.89 1.58 -10.20
CA ARG A 76 31.28 1.88 -9.77
C ARG A 76 31.33 2.65 -8.45
N TYR A 77 30.37 3.54 -8.22
CA TYR A 77 30.28 4.36 -7.01
C TYR A 77 28.91 4.17 -6.35
N PRO A 78 28.84 3.50 -5.18
CA PRO A 78 27.59 3.34 -4.43
C PRO A 78 27.22 4.61 -3.66
N SER A 79 25.98 4.68 -3.16
CA SER A 79 25.51 5.81 -2.36
C SER A 79 26.09 5.82 -0.94
N LEU A 80 26.41 6.99 -0.39
CA LEU A 80 26.77 7.21 1.02
C LEU A 80 25.54 7.27 1.96
N LYS A 81 24.49 6.48 1.68
CA LYS A 81 23.30 6.40 2.55
C LYS A 81 23.58 5.39 3.67
N GLY A 82 23.31 5.78 4.92
CA GLY A 82 23.59 4.94 6.10
C GLY A 82 25.01 5.10 6.68
N THR A 83 25.88 5.88 6.05
CA THR A 83 27.19 6.23 6.61
C THR A 83 27.03 7.22 7.77
N ASP A 84 27.95 7.17 8.74
CA ASP A 84 27.93 8.04 9.94
C ASP A 84 27.70 9.52 9.57
N PRO A 85 26.69 10.19 10.15
CA PRO A 85 26.45 11.60 9.95
C PRO A 85 27.65 12.50 10.24
N LYS A 86 28.50 12.19 11.23
CA LYS A 86 29.68 13.00 11.55
C LYS A 86 30.72 12.91 10.44
N PHE A 87 31.02 11.70 9.96
CA PHE A 87 31.84 11.49 8.77
C PHE A 87 31.31 12.24 7.55
N LYS A 88 30.00 12.15 7.25
CA LYS A 88 29.40 12.81 6.08
C LYS A 88 29.50 14.33 6.14
N ARG A 89 29.30 14.94 7.32
CA ARG A 89 29.47 16.38 7.50
C ARG A 89 30.90 16.80 7.21
N ASN A 90 31.89 16.11 7.79
CA ASN A 90 33.30 16.41 7.56
C ASN A 90 33.70 16.22 6.08
N HIS A 91 33.31 15.10 5.48
CA HIS A 91 33.59 14.80 4.07
C HIS A 91 33.06 15.89 3.13
N LYS A 92 31.85 16.40 3.40
CA LYS A 92 31.26 17.53 2.67
C LYS A 92 32.15 18.78 2.76
N HIS A 93 32.60 19.14 3.96
CA HIS A 93 33.45 20.32 4.16
C HIS A 93 34.82 20.18 3.50
N ALA A 94 35.44 18.99 3.55
CA ALA A 94 36.72 18.72 2.89
C ALA A 94 36.63 18.85 1.35
N LEU A 95 35.57 18.30 0.74
CA LEU A 95 35.34 18.44 -0.71
C LEU A 95 35.09 19.90 -1.12
N HIS A 96 34.34 20.67 -0.34
CA HIS A 96 34.14 22.09 -0.64
C HIS A 96 35.43 22.90 -0.48
N GLY A 97 36.24 22.62 0.54
CA GLY A 97 37.53 23.28 0.75
C GLY A 97 38.50 23.05 -0.40
N THR A 98 38.66 21.79 -0.83
CA THR A 98 39.51 21.43 -1.98
C THR A 98 39.03 22.07 -3.28
N ALA A 99 37.72 22.05 -3.55
CA ALA A 99 37.15 22.71 -4.73
C ALA A 99 37.40 24.23 -4.74
N LYS A 100 37.35 24.89 -3.58
CA LYS A 100 37.66 26.32 -3.45
C LYS A 100 39.14 26.61 -3.72
N ALA A 101 40.04 25.86 -3.10
CA ALA A 101 41.49 26.02 -3.28
C ALA A 101 41.89 25.83 -4.75
N LEU A 102 41.37 24.80 -5.41
CA LEU A 102 41.61 24.56 -6.84
C LEU A 102 41.10 25.70 -7.73
N LYS A 103 39.96 26.31 -7.38
CA LYS A 103 39.41 27.46 -8.11
C LYS A 103 40.31 28.69 -7.96
N GLU A 104 40.81 28.97 -6.76
CA GLU A 104 41.73 30.09 -6.49
C GLU A 104 43.08 29.89 -7.16
N PHE A 105 43.62 28.67 -7.12
CA PHE A 105 44.85 28.30 -7.84
C PHE A 105 44.68 28.52 -9.35
N LYS A 106 43.59 28.03 -9.94
CA LYS A 106 43.29 28.25 -11.36
C LYS A 106 43.10 29.73 -11.72
N ALA A 107 42.63 30.54 -10.79
CA ALA A 107 42.50 31.99 -10.95
C ALA A 107 43.81 32.76 -10.71
N GLY A 108 44.90 32.08 -10.34
CA GLY A 108 46.19 32.71 -10.00
C GLY A 108 46.18 33.47 -8.68
N LEU A 109 45.13 33.32 -7.85
CA LEU A 109 45.01 33.95 -6.54
C LEU A 109 45.70 33.14 -5.43
N ARG A 110 46.14 31.92 -5.76
CA ARG A 110 46.97 31.06 -4.92
C ARG A 110 48.13 30.50 -5.73
N GLU A 111 49.32 30.60 -5.17
CA GLU A 111 50.57 30.06 -5.75
C GLU A 111 50.63 28.53 -5.69
N THR A 112 49.90 27.91 -4.76
CA THR A 112 49.91 26.46 -4.54
C THR A 112 48.49 25.88 -4.52
N ALA A 113 48.36 24.73 -5.18
CA ALA A 113 47.12 23.97 -5.34
C ALA A 113 46.66 23.33 -4.03
#